data_AF-A0A2M7DMP6-F1
#
_entry.id   AF-A0A2M7DMP6-F1
#
_cell.length_a   1.000
_cell.length_b   1.000
_cell.length_c   1.000
_cell.angle_alpha   90.00
_cell.angle_beta   90.00
_cell.angle_gamma   90.00
#
_symmetry.space_group_name_H-M   'P 1'
#
loop_
_entity.id
_entity.type
_entity.pdbx_description
1 polymer ?
#
loop_
_entity_poly.entity_id
_entity_poly.type
_entity_poly.pdbx_seq_one_letter_code
_entity_poly.pdbx_strand_id
1 'polypeptide(L)'
;MNLEGNKVTVNKSAITLCRFLSDVKNFEQLMPENTSKFEVIRENAFVFALKGMPEIALETKEITPPNKVVLGAISDKIPFTLTADIEEVTENTATVQLHFQGDFNAMMAMMIKGPISKFIETLTTNLVKI
;
A
#
# COMPACT_ATOMS: atom_id res chain seq x y z
N MET A 1 -0.79 -14.64 -6.79
CA MET A 1 -0.67 -14.68 -5.32
C MET A 1 -1.48 -13.52 -4.76
N ASN A 2 -2.31 -13.80 -3.75
CA ASN A 2 -3.16 -12.80 -3.12
C ASN A 2 -2.86 -12.77 -1.61
N LEU A 3 -2.70 -11.57 -1.06
CA LEU A 3 -2.48 -11.31 0.36
C LEU A 3 -3.42 -10.17 0.77
N GLU A 4 -3.95 -10.26 1.97
CA GLU A 4 -4.85 -9.25 2.51
C GLU A 4 -4.32 -8.81 3.88
N GLY A 5 -4.30 -7.49 4.09
CA GLY A 5 -4.07 -6.89 5.39
C GLY A 5 -5.33 -6.98 6.25
N ASN A 6 -5.16 -6.73 7.54
CA ASN A 6 -6.30 -6.61 8.45
C ASN A 6 -7.13 -5.39 8.05
N LYS A 7 -8.46 -5.52 8.12
CA LYS A 7 -9.35 -4.37 8.01
C LYS A 7 -9.24 -3.54 9.29
N VAL A 8 -8.92 -2.26 9.15
CA VAL A 8 -8.74 -1.34 10.29
C VAL A 8 -9.59 -0.10 10.15
N THR A 9 -9.97 0.49 11.29
CA THR A 9 -10.68 1.76 11.34
C THR A 9 -9.69 2.91 11.52
N VAL A 10 -9.88 3.97 10.73
CA VAL A 10 -9.10 5.20 10.77
C VAL A 10 -10.01 6.35 11.20
N ASN A 11 -9.50 7.25 12.05
CA ASN A 11 -10.22 8.43 12.54
C ASN A 11 -10.20 9.57 11.51
N LYS A 12 -10.55 9.24 10.26
CA LYS A 12 -10.73 10.16 9.14
C LYS A 12 -11.96 9.74 8.33
N SER A 13 -12.68 10.71 7.78
CA SER A 13 -13.70 10.47 6.74
C SER A 13 -13.11 9.66 5.58
N ALA A 14 -13.94 8.86 4.88
CA ALA A 14 -13.48 8.09 3.72
C ALA A 14 -12.81 8.96 2.64
N ILE A 15 -13.35 10.15 2.36
CA ILE A 15 -12.78 11.07 1.37
C ILE A 15 -11.38 11.58 1.77
N THR A 16 -11.20 11.93 3.03
CA THR A 16 -9.90 12.40 3.55
C THR A 16 -8.88 11.27 3.54
N LEU A 17 -9.27 10.05 3.90
CA LEU A 17 -8.40 8.88 3.84
C LEU A 17 -8.01 8.54 2.41
N CYS A 18 -8.97 8.53 1.48
CA CYS A 18 -8.71 8.30 0.06
C CYS A 18 -7.76 9.35 -0.52
N ARG A 19 -7.97 10.63 -0.19
CA ARG A 19 -7.06 11.72 -0.60
C ARG A 19 -5.66 11.56 0.00
N PHE A 20 -5.55 11.15 1.26
CA PHE A 20 -4.27 10.86 1.90
C PHE A 20 -3.52 9.75 1.16
N LEU A 21 -4.19 8.64 0.87
CA LEU A 21 -3.64 7.50 0.14
C LEU A 21 -3.39 7.77 -1.35
N SER A 22 -4.02 8.80 -1.92
CA SER A 22 -3.80 9.20 -3.31
C SER A 22 -2.48 9.97 -3.52
N ASP A 23 -1.96 10.62 -2.48
CA ASP A 23 -0.67 11.29 -2.51
C ASP A 23 0.44 10.33 -2.07
N VAL A 24 1.26 9.91 -3.03
CA VAL A 24 2.34 8.94 -2.80
C VAL A 24 3.36 9.38 -1.76
N LYS A 25 3.53 10.68 -1.51
CA LYS A 25 4.44 11.19 -0.48
C LYS A 25 4.02 10.74 0.91
N ASN A 26 2.71 10.58 1.15
CA ASN A 26 2.18 10.19 2.44
C ASN A 26 2.55 8.74 2.83
N PHE A 27 2.94 7.90 1.87
CA PHE A 27 3.42 6.55 2.17
C PHE A 27 4.72 6.56 2.98
N GLU A 28 5.51 7.63 2.96
CA GLU A 28 6.70 7.78 3.81
C GLU A 28 6.34 7.62 5.30
N GLN A 29 5.21 8.20 5.71
CA GLN A 29 4.72 8.14 7.09
C GLN A 29 4.18 6.75 7.47
N LEU A 30 3.85 5.93 6.46
CA LEU A 30 3.35 4.57 6.64
C LEU A 30 4.47 3.53 6.61
N MET A 31 5.66 3.90 6.13
CA MET A 31 6.79 2.98 6.00
C MET A 31 7.23 2.36 7.34
N PRO A 32 7.67 1.10 7.35
CA PRO A 32 8.19 0.45 8.55
C PRO A 32 9.56 1.03 8.96
N GLU A 33 9.95 0.88 10.24
CA GLU A 33 11.23 1.39 10.77
C GLU A 33 12.47 0.77 10.10
N ASN A 34 12.33 -0.42 9.52
CA ASN A 34 13.41 -1.10 8.79
C ASN A 34 13.51 -0.68 7.32
N THR A 35 12.85 0.40 6.91
CA THR A 35 12.97 0.99 5.58
C THR A 35 14.40 1.50 5.38
N SER A 36 15.08 0.99 4.35
CA SER A 36 16.41 1.43 3.96
C SER A 36 16.39 2.54 2.92
N LYS A 37 15.28 2.67 2.17
CA LYS A 37 15.08 3.70 1.16
C LYS A 37 13.59 3.99 1.02
N PHE A 38 13.24 5.27 0.94
CA PHE A 38 11.97 5.76 0.40
C PHE A 38 12.28 7.02 -0.40
N GLU A 39 11.86 7.08 -1.64
CA GLU A 39 12.12 8.21 -2.51
C GLU A 39 10.94 8.39 -3.48
N VAL A 40 10.38 9.60 -3.52
CA VAL A 40 9.37 9.96 -4.50
C VAL A 40 10.06 10.27 -5.82
N ILE A 41 9.79 9.44 -6.81
CA ILE A 41 10.48 9.49 -8.12
C ILE A 41 9.66 10.22 -9.18
N ARG A 42 8.34 10.36 -8.99
CA ARG A 42 7.42 11.16 -9.81
C ARG A 42 6.25 11.64 -8.97
N GLU A 43 5.40 12.49 -9.53
CA GLU A 43 4.19 13.00 -8.86
C GLU A 43 3.28 11.88 -8.31
N ASN A 44 3.17 10.78 -9.04
CA ASN A 44 2.30 9.64 -8.71
C ASN A 44 3.09 8.35 -8.41
N ALA A 45 4.40 8.44 -8.14
CA ALA A 45 5.23 7.25 -7.99
C ALA A 45 6.35 7.41 -6.95
N PHE A 46 6.64 6.32 -6.23
CA PHE A 46 7.74 6.23 -5.28
C PHE A 46 8.48 4.90 -5.42
N VAL A 47 9.74 4.91 -5.01
CA VAL A 47 10.55 3.71 -4.80
C VAL A 47 10.78 3.53 -3.31
N PHE A 48 10.72 2.29 -2.85
CA PHE A 48 11.04 1.94 -1.47
C PHE A 48 11.84 0.64 -1.40
N ALA A 49 12.59 0.48 -0.33
CA ALA A 49 13.27 -0.77 0.00
C ALA A 49 13.29 -0.99 1.50
N LEU A 50 13.13 -2.24 1.90
CA LEU A 50 13.31 -2.68 3.28
C LEU A 50 14.68 -3.35 3.41
N LYS A 51 15.29 -3.32 4.59
CA LYS A 51 16.54 -4.07 4.85
C LYS A 51 16.37 -5.55 4.46
N GLY A 52 17.19 -6.02 3.52
CA GLY A 52 17.15 -7.40 3.01
C GLY A 52 16.15 -7.65 1.87
N MET A 53 15.54 -6.60 1.31
CA MET A 53 14.61 -6.67 0.19
C MET A 53 15.15 -5.85 -1.00
N PRO A 54 14.96 -6.30 -2.26
CA PRO A 54 15.23 -5.46 -3.43
C PRO A 54 14.34 -4.21 -3.45
N GLU A 55 14.78 -3.17 -4.14
CA GLU A 55 13.98 -1.96 -4.35
C GLU A 55 12.69 -2.29 -5.14
N ILE A 56 11.57 -1.73 -4.69
CA ILE A 56 10.27 -1.82 -5.33
C ILE A 56 9.80 -0.41 -5.68
N ALA A 57 9.37 -0.23 -6.92
CA ALA A 57 8.74 1.02 -7.37
C ALA A 57 7.25 0.82 -7.61
N LEU A 58 6.46 1.67 -6.98
CA LEU A 58 5.00 1.72 -7.07
C LEU A 58 4.57 3.03 -7.72
N GLU A 59 3.55 2.96 -8.57
CA GLU A 59 2.85 4.12 -9.10
C GLU A 59 1.34 3.97 -8.95
N THR A 60 0.64 5.10 -8.82
CA THR A 60 -0.82 5.12 -8.80
C THR A 60 -1.38 4.74 -10.17
N LYS A 61 -2.20 3.69 -10.20
CA LYS A 61 -2.87 3.16 -11.40
C LYS A 61 -4.33 3.61 -11.47
N GLU A 62 -5.03 3.63 -10.35
CA GLU A 62 -6.45 3.98 -10.29
C GLU A 62 -6.75 4.67 -8.95
N ILE A 63 -7.63 5.68 -9.00
CA ILE A 63 -8.22 6.30 -7.82
C ILE A 63 -9.72 6.39 -8.10
N THR A 64 -10.53 5.81 -7.22
CA THR A 64 -11.99 5.90 -7.27
C THR A 64 -12.47 6.45 -5.93
N PRO A 65 -12.50 7.79 -5.75
CA PRO A 65 -12.87 8.40 -4.48
C PRO A 65 -14.35 8.19 -4.14
N PRO A 66 -14.68 8.04 -2.85
CA PRO A 66 -13.79 7.90 -1.70
C PRO A 66 -13.32 6.45 -1.43
N ASN A 67 -13.66 5.51 -2.32
CA ASN A 67 -13.69 4.08 -2.00
C ASN A 67 -12.40 3.33 -2.31
N LYS A 68 -11.53 3.83 -3.19
CA LYS A 68 -10.42 3.02 -3.69
C LYS A 68 -9.21 3.82 -4.12
N VAL A 69 -8.04 3.28 -3.81
CA VAL A 69 -6.75 3.66 -4.41
C VAL A 69 -6.01 2.40 -4.82
N VAL A 70 -5.52 2.34 -6.05
CA VAL A 70 -4.73 1.21 -6.57
C VAL A 70 -3.34 1.71 -6.91
N LEU A 71 -2.34 1.18 -6.21
CA LEU A 71 -0.94 1.28 -6.60
C LEU A 71 -0.53 0.02 -7.36
N GLY A 72 0.35 0.15 -8.34
CA GLY A 72 0.88 -0.99 -9.07
C GLY A 72 2.36 -0.84 -9.40
N ALA A 73 2.98 -1.94 -9.80
CA ALA A 73 4.36 -1.94 -10.27
C ALA A 73 4.54 -0.96 -11.44
N ILE A 74 5.66 -0.22 -11.43
CA ILE A 74 6.08 0.57 -12.60
C ILE A 74 6.62 -0.33 -13.72
N SER A 75 7.22 -1.46 -13.34
CA SER A 75 7.77 -2.44 -14.28
C SER A 75 6.75 -3.52 -14.62
N ASP A 76 6.51 -3.72 -15.91
CA ASP A 76 5.61 -4.77 -16.41
C ASP A 76 6.22 -6.19 -16.28
N LYS A 77 7.51 -6.30 -15.93
CA LYS A 77 8.19 -7.60 -15.82
C LYS A 77 7.63 -8.46 -14.67
N ILE A 78 7.13 -7.81 -13.62
CA ILE A 78 6.56 -8.47 -12.44
C ILE A 78 5.31 -7.67 -12.04
N PRO A 79 4.14 -7.98 -12.62
CA PRO A 79 2.92 -7.25 -12.35
C PRO A 79 2.39 -7.59 -10.95
N PHE A 80 2.27 -6.54 -10.12
CA PHE A 80 1.56 -6.61 -8.85
C PHE A 80 0.84 -5.29 -8.58
N THR A 81 -0.18 -5.36 -7.74
CA THR A 81 -1.00 -4.25 -7.27
C THR A 81 -1.14 -4.29 -5.75
N LEU A 82 -1.23 -3.11 -5.15
CA LEU A 82 -1.64 -2.87 -3.78
C LEU A 82 -2.88 -1.97 -3.84
N THR A 83 -4.03 -2.55 -3.55
CA THR A 83 -5.32 -1.87 -3.52
C THR A 83 -5.67 -1.52 -2.09
N ALA A 84 -6.03 -0.28 -1.83
CA ALA A 84 -6.66 0.15 -0.59
C ALA A 84 -8.17 0.29 -0.85
N ASP A 85 -8.96 -0.61 -0.28
CA ASP A 85 -10.41 -0.53 -0.28
C ASP A 85 -10.88 0.20 0.97
N ILE A 86 -11.68 1.25 0.77
CA ILE A 86 -12.09 2.21 1.79
C ILE A 86 -13.62 2.21 1.88
N GLU A 87 -14.13 2.02 3.09
CA GLU A 87 -15.55 2.08 3.39
C GLU A 87 -15.82 3.15 4.44
N GLU A 88 -16.79 4.00 4.18
CA GLU A 88 -17.27 4.97 5.15
C GLU A 88 -17.96 4.26 6.32
N VAL A 89 -17.68 4.72 7.55
CA VAL A 89 -18.33 4.24 8.77
C VAL A 89 -19.18 5.35 9.37
N THR A 90 -18.61 6.55 9.48
CA THR A 90 -19.30 7.79 9.86
C THR A 90 -18.72 8.95 9.05
N GLU A 91 -19.28 10.15 9.22
CA GLU A 91 -18.74 11.38 8.62
C GLU A 91 -17.25 11.60 8.93
N ASN A 92 -16.75 11.09 10.06
CA ASN A 92 -15.38 11.31 10.53
C ASN A 92 -14.54 10.03 10.64
N THR A 93 -15.08 8.87 10.27
CA THR A 93 -14.37 7.58 10.38
C THR A 93 -14.61 6.70 9.17
N ALA A 94 -13.58 5.94 8.79
CA ALA A 94 -13.63 4.99 7.69
C ALA A 94 -12.89 3.72 8.07
N THR A 95 -13.25 2.61 7.43
CA THR A 95 -12.39 1.42 7.43
C THR A 95 -11.57 1.37 6.15
N VAL A 96 -10.39 0.77 6.25
CA VAL A 96 -9.54 0.47 5.10
C VAL A 96 -9.02 -0.96 5.21
N GLN A 97 -8.99 -1.66 4.08
CA GLN A 97 -8.34 -2.94 3.93
C GLN A 97 -7.37 -2.89 2.74
N LEU A 98 -6.15 -3.40 2.94
CA LEU A 98 -5.12 -3.45 1.91
C LEU A 98 -5.10 -4.83 1.26
N HIS A 99 -5.23 -4.88 -0.06
CA HIS A 99 -5.19 -6.09 -0.86
C HIS A 99 -3.98 -6.06 -1.78
N PHE A 100 -3.08 -7.03 -1.63
CA PHE A 100 -1.96 -7.22 -2.53
C PHE A 100 -2.24 -8.38 -3.46
N GLN A 101 -2.15 -8.12 -4.75
CA GLN A 101 -2.33 -9.12 -5.80
C GLN A 101 -1.13 -9.05 -6.73
N GLY A 102 -0.47 -10.17 -6.98
CA GLY A 102 0.58 -10.21 -8.00
C GLY A 102 0.73 -11.56 -8.65
N ASP A 103 1.14 -11.55 -9.91
CA ASP A 103 1.29 -12.75 -10.72
C ASP A 103 2.72 -13.29 -10.62
N PHE A 104 2.96 -14.04 -9.56
CA PHE A 104 4.25 -14.65 -9.27
C PHE A 104 4.18 -16.16 -9.48
N ASN A 105 5.22 -16.73 -10.06
CA ASN A 105 5.41 -18.18 -10.04
C ASN A 105 5.56 -18.70 -8.58
N ALA A 106 5.37 -20.01 -8.38
CA ALA A 106 5.34 -20.61 -7.05
C ALA A 106 6.61 -20.35 -6.22
N MET A 107 7.78 -20.34 -6.86
CA MET A 107 9.06 -20.11 -6.20
C MET A 107 9.22 -18.66 -5.72
N MET A 108 8.92 -17.69 -6.59
CA MET A 108 8.95 -16.27 -6.24
C MET A 108 7.92 -15.94 -5.16
N ALA A 109 6.70 -16.48 -5.26
CA ALA A 109 5.64 -16.27 -4.28
C ALA A 109 6.08 -16.68 -2.86
N MET A 110 6.77 -17.81 -2.69
CA MET A 110 7.27 -18.24 -1.38
C MET A 110 8.34 -17.30 -0.81
N MET A 111 9.26 -16.81 -1.64
CA MET A 111 10.34 -15.93 -1.21
C MET A 111 9.85 -14.53 -0.79
N ILE A 112 8.86 -13.99 -1.50
CA ILE A 112 8.36 -12.63 -1.23
C ILE A 112 7.20 -12.59 -0.25
N LYS A 113 6.49 -13.71 -0.01
CA LYS A 113 5.32 -13.77 0.88
C LYS A 113 5.60 -13.16 2.25
N GLY A 114 6.66 -13.61 2.92
CA GLY A 114 7.01 -13.14 4.26
C GLY A 114 7.25 -11.62 4.30
N PRO A 115 8.19 -11.09 3.50
CA PRO A 115 8.44 -9.65 3.43
C PRO A 115 7.21 -8.81 3.07
N ILE A 116 6.44 -9.21 2.05
CA ILE A 116 5.25 -8.46 1.61
C ILE A 116 4.13 -8.50 2.65
N SER A 117 3.87 -9.66 3.28
CA SER A 117 2.88 -9.74 4.36
C SER A 117 3.23 -8.79 5.52
N LYS A 118 4.50 -8.75 5.95
CA LYS A 118 4.96 -7.81 6.99
C LYS A 118 4.85 -6.35 6.57
N PHE A 119 5.13 -6.06 5.30
CA PHE A 119 4.97 -4.72 4.74
C PHE A 119 3.52 -4.26 4.82
N ILE A 120 2.57 -5.08 4.32
CA ILE A 120 1.13 -4.78 4.36
C ILE A 120 0.63 -4.62 5.80
N GLU A 121 1.06 -5.49 6.71
CA GLU A 121 0.71 -5.42 8.14
C GLU A 121 1.21 -4.12 8.79
N THR A 122 2.43 -3.68 8.44
CA THR A 122 2.99 -2.44 8.98
C THR A 122 2.25 -1.22 8.42
N LEU A 123 1.97 -1.18 7.12
CA LEU A 123 1.15 -0.12 6.52
C LEU A 123 -0.21 -0.03 7.21
N THR A 124 -0.87 -1.17 7.38
CA THR A 124 -2.17 -1.28 8.06
C THR A 124 -2.11 -0.74 9.48
N THR A 125 -1.05 -1.08 10.22
CA THR A 125 -0.86 -0.62 11.61
C THR A 125 -0.59 0.89 11.68
N ASN A 126 0.19 1.42 10.74
CA ASN A 126 0.50 2.86 10.69
C ASN A 126 -0.69 3.69 10.20
N LEU A 127 -1.59 3.12 9.39
CA LEU A 127 -2.85 3.76 8.99
C LEU A 127 -3.79 4.03 10.18
N VAL A 128 -3.72 3.24 11.25
CA VAL A 128 -4.51 3.50 12.47
C VAL A 128 -4.03 4.77 13.20
N LYS A 129 -2.79 5.19 12.97
CA LYS A 129 -2.14 6.30 13.70
C LYS A 129 -2.34 7.66 13.05
N ILE A 130 -2.82 7.72 11.80
CA ILE A 130 -3.00 8.98 11.05
C ILE A 130 -4.33 9.64 11.36
#